data_AF-A0A6A6DFU3-F1
#
_entry.id   AF-A0A6A6DFU3-F1
#
_cell.length_a   1.000
_cell.length_b   1.000
_cell.length_c   1.000
_cell.angle_alpha   90.00
_cell.angle_beta   90.00
_cell.angle_gamma   90.00
#
_symmetry.space_group_name_H-M   'P 1'
#
loop_
_entity.id
_entity.type
_entity.pdbx_description
1 polymer ?
#
loop_
_entity_poly.entity_id
_entity_poly.type
_entity_poly.pdbx_seq_one_letter_code
_entity_poly.pdbx_strand_id
1 'polypeptide(L)'
;MPTITSPRVSTSVRSPSSSRTSFDTSVRPTTTTNTRRNRAALRDYYGLKGSNKDTSKDSEPKISEESTRTGTELGLEDEETLTELDKEGFNAEAFVNNILGTSGLSGVLKVEADLVSQIRNLDSDRKSLVYDNYSKLLSATSTIRKMRTNMDPLAPTTHTLSPAISHIAETAASLSSSMQALQTRPTGLGIDTRMEDGEKRDNGDKRKEKDTVRWILGTPRRLTALVEDGKKEQAEKEWEEIRMILDKWKTVGGAAELRAECSSILQASDIESR
;
A
#
# COMPACT_ATOMS: atom_id res chain seq x y z
N MET A 1 -66.03 5.44 24.00
CA MET A 1 -65.39 5.53 22.67
C MET A 1 -64.07 6.27 22.83
N PRO A 2 -62.93 5.59 23.04
CA PRO A 2 -61.62 6.23 23.14
C PRO A 2 -60.96 6.34 21.75
N THR A 3 -60.55 7.54 21.38
CA THR A 3 -59.72 7.81 20.20
C THR A 3 -58.24 7.72 20.55
N ILE A 4 -57.55 6.81 19.85
CA ILE A 4 -56.11 6.55 19.92
C ILE A 4 -55.37 7.62 19.12
N THR A 5 -54.35 8.26 19.70
CA THR A 5 -53.32 8.98 18.94
C THR A 5 -51.99 8.85 19.66
N SER A 6 -51.05 8.13 19.03
CA SER A 6 -49.70 7.84 19.52
C SER A 6 -48.79 9.09 19.53
N PRO A 7 -47.81 9.18 20.45
CA PRO A 7 -46.77 10.21 20.39
C PRO A 7 -45.60 9.74 19.52
N ARG A 8 -45.12 10.64 18.64
CA ARG A 8 -43.94 10.44 17.80
C ARG A 8 -42.68 10.80 18.60
N VAL A 9 -41.69 9.89 18.63
CA VAL A 9 -40.39 10.07 19.29
C VAL A 9 -39.54 11.08 18.52
N SER A 10 -39.06 12.12 19.20
CA SER A 10 -38.03 13.05 18.72
C SER A 10 -36.66 12.57 19.20
N THR A 11 -35.80 12.10 18.28
CA THR A 11 -34.38 11.85 18.56
C THR A 11 -33.56 13.06 18.16
N SER A 12 -33.14 13.81 19.19
CA SER A 12 -32.12 14.85 19.12
C SER A 12 -30.76 14.21 18.88
N VAL A 13 -30.09 14.55 17.77
CA VAL A 13 -28.68 14.21 17.53
C VAL A 13 -27.84 15.48 17.58
N ARG A 14 -27.11 15.57 18.68
CA ARG A 14 -26.06 16.51 19.04
C ARG A 14 -24.90 16.40 18.04
N SER A 15 -24.57 17.49 17.34
CA SER A 15 -23.35 17.60 16.53
C SER A 15 -22.11 17.71 17.42
N PRO A 16 -20.97 17.07 17.07
CA PRO A 16 -19.70 17.36 17.70
C PRO A 16 -19.09 18.63 17.09
N SER A 17 -18.70 19.55 17.95
CA SER A 17 -17.85 20.70 17.65
C SER A 17 -16.44 20.22 17.29
N SER A 18 -15.93 20.63 16.13
CA SER A 18 -14.49 20.61 15.84
C SER A 18 -14.05 22.02 15.49
N SER A 19 -13.43 22.66 16.47
CA SER A 19 -12.57 23.82 16.29
C SER A 19 -11.33 23.42 15.49
N ARG A 20 -10.98 24.22 14.48
CA ARG A 20 -9.63 24.70 14.12
C ARG A 20 -9.49 24.90 12.62
N THR A 21 -9.53 26.16 12.18
CA THR A 21 -8.45 26.80 11.42
C THR A 21 -8.57 28.31 11.61
N SER A 22 -7.70 28.85 12.46
CA SER A 22 -7.50 30.28 12.63
C SER A 22 -6.55 30.79 11.54
N PHE A 23 -7.02 31.86 10.89
CA PHE A 23 -6.34 32.91 10.14
C PHE A 23 -4.80 32.92 10.14
N ASP A 24 -4.23 33.00 8.93
CA ASP A 24 -3.08 33.86 8.68
C ASP A 24 -3.40 34.72 7.45
N THR A 25 -3.51 36.02 7.68
CA THR A 25 -3.57 37.05 6.66
C THR A 25 -2.41 37.99 6.97
N SER A 26 -1.49 38.14 6.02
CA SER A 26 -0.58 39.28 6.01
C SER A 26 -0.11 39.64 4.59
N VAL A 27 -0.76 40.68 4.07
CA VAL A 27 -0.15 41.87 3.41
C VAL A 27 0.58 41.70 2.04
N ARG A 28 -0.20 42.01 0.97
CA ARG A 28 0.07 43.02 -0.11
C ARG A 28 1.00 42.65 -1.31
N PRO A 29 1.01 43.42 -2.41
CA PRO A 29 0.00 43.58 -3.49
C PRO A 29 0.51 43.06 -4.85
N THR A 30 -0.36 42.48 -5.69
CA THR A 30 -0.30 42.41 -7.19
C THR A 30 -1.08 41.18 -7.66
N THR A 31 -2.42 41.21 -7.64
CA THR A 31 -3.20 39.97 -7.83
C THR A 31 -4.29 40.02 -8.89
N THR A 32 -4.51 41.12 -9.60
CA THR A 32 -5.51 41.19 -10.68
C THR A 32 -5.20 40.24 -11.84
N THR A 33 -3.93 39.96 -12.14
CA THR A 33 -3.57 38.93 -13.14
C THR A 33 -3.71 37.51 -12.60
N ASN A 34 -3.55 37.31 -11.29
CA ASN A 34 -3.69 36.00 -10.66
C ASN A 34 -5.14 35.60 -10.49
N THR A 35 -6.06 36.52 -10.20
CA THR A 35 -7.50 36.20 -10.18
C THR A 35 -8.01 35.79 -11.56
N ARG A 36 -7.53 36.41 -12.64
CA ARG A 36 -7.84 36.01 -14.03
C ARG A 36 -7.32 34.62 -14.38
N ARG A 37 -6.04 34.32 -14.10
CA ARG A 37 -5.46 32.99 -14.31
C ARG A 37 -6.17 31.93 -13.47
N ASN A 38 -6.52 32.26 -12.23
CA ASN A 38 -7.24 31.38 -11.34
C ASN A 38 -8.68 31.15 -11.85
N ARG A 39 -9.38 32.17 -12.33
CA ARG A 39 -10.73 32.02 -12.91
C ARG A 39 -10.68 31.18 -14.18
N ALA A 40 -9.76 31.46 -15.10
CA ALA A 40 -9.58 30.66 -16.32
C ALA A 40 -9.20 29.20 -15.99
N ALA A 41 -8.23 28.99 -15.09
CA ALA A 41 -7.82 27.67 -14.65
C ALA A 41 -8.95 26.90 -13.96
N LEU A 42 -9.79 27.58 -13.17
CA LEU A 42 -10.98 26.97 -12.57
C LEU A 42 -12.02 26.61 -13.64
N ARG A 43 -12.24 27.46 -14.64
CA ARG A 43 -13.11 27.13 -15.78
C ARG A 43 -12.60 25.92 -16.56
N ASP A 44 -11.29 25.81 -16.75
CA ASP A 44 -10.67 24.68 -17.44
C ASP A 44 -10.73 23.40 -16.59
N TYR A 45 -10.49 23.50 -15.28
CA TYR A 45 -10.57 22.38 -14.33
C TYR A 45 -11.98 21.80 -14.20
N TYR A 46 -13.00 22.66 -14.24
CA TYR A 46 -14.39 22.25 -14.23
C TYR A 46 -14.97 22.06 -15.64
N GLY A 47 -14.19 22.26 -16.72
CA GLY A 47 -14.64 22.06 -18.10
C GLY A 47 -15.74 23.02 -18.57
N LEU A 48 -15.92 24.17 -17.93
CA LEU A 48 -16.96 25.16 -18.28
C LEU A 48 -16.70 25.83 -19.63
N LYS A 49 -15.46 25.84 -20.12
CA LYS A 49 -15.08 26.38 -21.43
C LYS A 49 -15.28 25.33 -22.53
N GLY A 50 -16.53 24.92 -22.74
CA GLY A 50 -16.88 23.90 -23.73
C GLY A 50 -18.39 23.69 -23.95
N SER A 51 -19.24 24.14 -23.02
CA SER A 51 -20.69 23.91 -23.08
C SER A 51 -21.43 24.69 -24.17
N ASN A 52 -20.78 25.65 -24.85
CA ASN A 52 -21.34 26.34 -26.02
C ASN A 52 -20.97 25.70 -27.38
N LYS A 53 -20.30 24.53 -27.40
CA LYS A 53 -19.95 23.81 -28.66
C LYS A 53 -20.72 22.49 -28.87
N ASP A 54 -21.41 21.97 -27.85
CA ASP A 54 -22.04 20.64 -27.90
C ASP A 54 -23.57 20.67 -28.07
N THR A 55 -24.08 21.44 -29.04
CA THR A 55 -25.47 21.29 -29.53
C THR A 55 -25.59 21.04 -31.04
N SER A 56 -24.54 20.53 -31.70
CA SER A 56 -24.68 20.02 -33.07
C SER A 56 -23.80 18.79 -33.30
N LYS A 57 -24.42 17.61 -33.24
CA LYS A 57 -23.90 16.39 -33.87
C LYS A 57 -23.98 16.52 -35.39
N ASP A 58 -23.03 15.87 -36.06
CA ASP A 58 -22.85 15.63 -37.50
C ASP A 58 -22.32 16.77 -38.38
N SER A 59 -21.00 16.75 -38.63
CA SER A 59 -20.38 16.71 -39.97
C SER A 59 -18.84 16.81 -39.90
N GLU A 60 -18.18 16.05 -40.77
CA GLU A 60 -16.74 15.92 -41.04
C GLU A 60 -15.95 17.22 -41.30
N PRO A 61 -14.59 17.17 -41.29
CA PRO A 61 -13.75 18.35 -41.19
C PRO A 61 -13.63 19.06 -42.55
N LYS A 62 -14.24 20.25 -42.66
CA LYS A 62 -13.88 21.20 -43.72
C LYS A 62 -12.96 22.27 -43.15
N ILE A 63 -11.76 22.27 -43.72
CA ILE A 63 -10.77 23.34 -43.67
C ILE A 63 -11.47 24.62 -44.12
N SER A 64 -11.61 25.57 -43.20
CA SER A 64 -12.00 26.95 -43.50
C SER A 64 -11.20 27.86 -42.60
N GLU A 65 -10.05 28.29 -43.12
CA GLU A 65 -9.39 29.51 -42.69
C GLU A 65 -10.35 30.67 -42.98
N GLU A 66 -11.01 31.21 -41.96
CA GLU A 66 -11.52 32.60 -41.92
C GLU A 66 -12.24 32.79 -40.57
N SER A 67 -11.50 33.23 -39.55
CA SER A 67 -11.98 34.05 -38.42
C SER A 67 -10.87 34.20 -37.39
N THR A 68 -9.73 34.78 -37.82
CA THR A 68 -8.67 35.24 -36.91
C THR A 68 -8.43 36.74 -37.06
N ARG A 69 -9.35 37.47 -37.70
CA ARG A 69 -9.20 38.91 -37.95
C ARG A 69 -10.45 39.66 -37.52
N THR A 70 -10.63 39.77 -36.20
CA THR A 70 -11.45 40.80 -35.51
C THR A 70 -11.41 40.67 -33.97
N GLY A 71 -10.60 39.79 -33.39
CA GLY A 71 -10.60 39.52 -31.94
C GLY A 71 -9.48 40.14 -31.11
N THR A 72 -8.47 40.75 -31.71
CA THR A 72 -7.21 41.06 -30.96
C THR A 72 -7.07 42.53 -30.56
N GLU A 73 -7.86 43.46 -31.13
CA GLU A 73 -7.68 44.90 -30.86
C GLU A 73 -8.78 45.51 -29.97
N LEU A 74 -9.95 44.88 -29.87
CA LEU A 74 -11.05 45.32 -28.98
C LEU A 74 -11.07 44.61 -27.61
N GLY A 75 -10.27 43.57 -27.44
CA GLY A 75 -10.27 42.74 -26.22
C GLY A 75 -9.59 43.37 -25.02
N LEU A 76 -8.91 44.52 -25.16
CA LEU A 76 -8.24 45.19 -24.03
C LEU A 76 -9.22 46.04 -23.21
N GLU A 77 -10.16 46.72 -23.87
CA GLU A 77 -11.15 47.59 -23.21
C GLU A 77 -12.25 46.76 -22.52
N ASP A 78 -12.73 45.70 -23.19
CA ASP A 78 -13.72 44.78 -22.61
C ASP A 78 -13.11 43.95 -21.46
N GLU A 79 -11.78 43.68 -21.46
CA GLU A 79 -11.08 43.03 -20.34
C GLU A 79 -10.75 43.97 -19.18
N GLU A 80 -10.52 45.26 -19.43
CA GLU A 80 -10.24 46.26 -18.39
C GLU A 80 -11.51 46.61 -17.59
N THR A 81 -12.65 46.75 -18.26
CA THR A 81 -13.97 46.94 -17.61
C THR A 81 -14.34 45.76 -16.71
N LEU A 82 -14.07 44.53 -17.15
CA LEU A 82 -14.22 43.31 -16.34
C LEU A 82 -13.39 43.33 -15.06
N THR A 83 -12.18 43.88 -15.10
CA THR A 83 -11.36 44.04 -13.89
C THR A 83 -11.81 45.14 -12.96
N GLU A 84 -12.67 46.06 -13.39
CA GLU A 84 -13.26 47.07 -12.51
C GLU A 84 -14.44 46.53 -11.71
N LEU A 85 -15.28 45.72 -12.36
CA LEU A 85 -16.46 45.09 -11.78
C LEU A 85 -16.12 44.06 -10.68
N ASP A 86 -14.99 43.35 -10.83
CA ASP A 86 -14.55 42.32 -9.88
C ASP A 86 -13.68 42.86 -8.71
N LYS A 87 -13.54 44.19 -8.54
CA LYS A 87 -12.73 44.80 -7.45
C LYS A 87 -13.43 44.67 -6.10
N GLU A 88 -12.65 44.41 -5.05
CA GLU A 88 -13.14 44.49 -3.66
C GLU A 88 -13.59 45.93 -3.36
N GLY A 89 -14.82 46.10 -2.87
CA GLY A 89 -15.40 47.42 -2.61
C GLY A 89 -15.98 48.14 -3.84
N PHE A 90 -16.33 47.40 -4.90
CA PHE A 90 -16.98 47.94 -6.09
C PHE A 90 -18.20 48.83 -5.75
N ASN A 91 -18.21 50.05 -6.28
CA ASN A 91 -19.31 50.99 -6.15
C ASN A 91 -20.03 51.16 -7.50
N ALA A 92 -21.23 50.58 -7.60
CA ALA A 92 -22.03 50.59 -8.82
C ALA A 92 -22.44 52.00 -9.26
N GLU A 93 -22.80 52.88 -8.33
CA GLU A 93 -23.23 54.25 -8.66
C GLU A 93 -22.07 55.07 -9.25
N ALA A 94 -20.88 54.96 -8.66
CA ALA A 94 -19.69 55.64 -9.16
C ALA A 94 -19.28 55.12 -10.56
N PHE A 95 -19.38 53.81 -10.79
CA PHE A 95 -19.10 53.18 -12.08
C PHE A 95 -20.06 53.64 -13.18
N VAL A 96 -21.37 53.63 -12.90
CA VAL A 96 -22.39 54.11 -13.85
C VAL A 96 -22.21 55.61 -14.13
N ASN A 97 -21.97 56.42 -13.10
CA ASN A 97 -21.72 57.86 -13.28
C ASN A 97 -20.45 58.12 -14.13
N ASN A 98 -19.40 57.32 -13.97
CA ASN A 98 -18.21 57.41 -14.80
C ASN A 98 -18.50 57.05 -16.26
N ILE A 99 -19.26 55.98 -16.50
CA ILE A 99 -19.65 55.56 -17.86
C ILE A 99 -20.51 56.64 -18.54
N LEU A 100 -21.50 57.19 -17.83
CA LEU A 100 -22.37 58.25 -18.36
C LEU A 100 -21.60 59.57 -18.60
N GLY A 101 -20.54 59.84 -17.83
CA GLY A 101 -19.70 61.04 -17.97
C GLY A 101 -18.62 60.92 -19.06
N THR A 102 -18.16 59.70 -19.37
CA THR A 102 -17.06 59.46 -20.33
C THR A 102 -17.53 58.94 -21.68
N SER A 103 -18.65 58.22 -21.73
CA SER A 103 -19.15 57.54 -22.92
C SER A 103 -20.44 58.16 -23.45
N GLY A 104 -20.57 58.24 -24.78
CA GLY A 104 -21.85 58.59 -25.42
C GLY A 104 -22.87 57.45 -25.37
N LEU A 105 -24.13 57.72 -25.73
CA LEU A 105 -25.25 56.76 -25.68
C LEU A 105 -24.94 55.39 -26.32
N SER A 106 -24.25 55.39 -27.47
CA SER A 106 -23.84 54.15 -28.15
C SER A 106 -22.89 53.29 -27.30
N GLY A 107 -21.95 53.92 -26.60
CA GLY A 107 -21.03 53.24 -25.68
C GLY A 107 -21.77 52.67 -24.47
N VAL A 108 -22.72 53.43 -23.91
CA VAL A 108 -23.56 52.97 -22.79
C VAL A 108 -24.36 51.73 -23.18
N LEU A 109 -25.00 51.72 -24.35
CA LEU A 109 -25.74 50.55 -24.85
C LEU A 109 -24.84 49.34 -25.12
N LYS A 110 -23.61 49.56 -25.60
CA LYS A 110 -22.64 48.47 -25.80
C LYS A 110 -22.27 47.83 -24.45
N VAL A 111 -21.98 48.65 -23.44
CA VAL A 111 -21.66 48.18 -22.08
C VAL A 111 -22.85 47.44 -21.45
N GLU A 112 -24.07 47.93 -21.65
CA GLU A 112 -25.28 47.24 -21.19
C GLU A 112 -25.43 45.86 -21.84
N ALA A 113 -25.30 45.79 -23.17
CA ALA A 113 -25.42 44.53 -23.92
C ALA A 113 -24.36 43.51 -23.48
N ASP A 114 -23.13 43.97 -23.24
CA ASP A 114 -22.05 43.12 -22.75
C ASP A 114 -22.32 42.64 -21.31
N LEU A 115 -22.73 43.53 -20.41
CA LEU A 115 -23.09 43.15 -19.03
C LEU A 115 -24.23 42.12 -19.00
N VAL A 116 -25.25 42.27 -19.84
CA VAL A 116 -26.34 41.28 -19.96
C VAL A 116 -25.81 39.93 -20.45
N SER A 117 -24.89 39.92 -21.42
CA SER A 117 -24.23 38.69 -21.88
C SER A 117 -23.43 38.03 -20.75
N GLN A 118 -22.65 38.82 -20.00
CA GLN A 118 -21.86 38.34 -18.88
C GLN A 118 -22.71 37.76 -17.76
N ILE A 119 -23.83 38.40 -17.40
CA ILE A 119 -24.78 37.89 -16.39
C ILE A 119 -25.29 36.50 -16.80
N ARG A 120 -25.65 36.32 -18.08
CA ARG A 120 -26.12 35.03 -18.60
C ARG A 120 -25.02 33.97 -18.56
N ASN A 121 -23.80 34.33 -18.95
CA ASN A 121 -22.65 33.43 -18.89
C ASN A 121 -22.34 33.02 -17.44
N LEU A 122 -22.37 33.96 -16.50
CA LEU A 122 -22.13 33.70 -15.08
C LEU A 122 -23.21 32.78 -14.46
N ASP A 123 -24.47 32.95 -14.85
CA ASP A 123 -25.55 32.05 -14.42
C ASP A 123 -25.38 30.64 -15.00
N SER A 124 -24.99 30.52 -16.26
CA SER A 124 -24.65 29.23 -16.90
C SER A 124 -23.48 28.55 -16.19
N ASP A 125 -22.41 29.30 -15.90
CA ASP A 125 -21.24 28.81 -15.18
C ASP A 125 -21.60 28.33 -13.77
N ARG A 126 -22.40 29.12 -13.05
CA ARG A 126 -22.91 28.75 -11.72
C ARG A 126 -23.70 27.43 -11.80
N LYS A 127 -24.59 27.29 -12.78
CA LYS A 127 -25.35 26.05 -12.97
C LYS A 127 -24.42 24.87 -13.24
N SER A 128 -23.45 25.02 -14.14
CA SER A 128 -22.46 23.97 -14.46
C SER A 128 -21.73 23.51 -13.20
N LEU A 129 -21.20 24.45 -12.39
CA LEU A 129 -20.51 24.12 -11.16
C LEU A 129 -21.38 23.35 -10.16
N VAL A 130 -22.65 23.75 -10.05
CA VAL A 130 -23.63 23.08 -9.20
C VAL A 130 -23.89 21.66 -9.70
N TYR A 131 -24.09 21.46 -11.01
CA TYR A 131 -24.27 20.14 -11.60
C TYR A 131 -23.05 19.26 -11.41
N ASP A 132 -21.84 19.79 -11.62
CA ASP A 132 -20.60 19.05 -11.44
C ASP A 132 -20.41 18.63 -9.98
N ASN A 133 -20.70 19.52 -9.04
CA ASN A 133 -20.60 19.22 -7.62
C ASN A 133 -21.61 18.14 -7.20
N TYR A 134 -22.88 18.28 -7.61
CA TYR A 134 -23.90 17.28 -7.32
C TYR A 134 -23.60 15.94 -8.00
N SER A 135 -23.12 15.96 -9.25
CA SER A 135 -22.71 14.76 -9.97
C SER A 135 -21.56 14.03 -9.26
N LYS A 136 -20.55 14.78 -8.79
CA LYS A 136 -19.44 14.25 -7.99
C LYS A 136 -19.93 13.65 -6.66
N LEU A 137 -20.83 14.34 -5.95
CA LEU A 137 -21.40 13.84 -4.69
C LEU A 137 -22.23 12.57 -4.92
N LEU A 138 -23.06 12.56 -5.97
CA LEU A 138 -23.88 11.41 -6.32
C LEU A 138 -23.01 10.22 -6.73
N SER A 139 -21.96 10.47 -7.52
CA SER A 139 -20.96 9.46 -7.88
C SER A 139 -20.26 8.90 -6.65
N ALA A 140 -19.77 9.74 -5.75
CA ALA A 140 -19.14 9.32 -4.49
C ALA A 140 -20.10 8.48 -3.63
N THR A 141 -21.35 8.90 -3.51
CA THR A 141 -22.39 8.16 -2.77
C THR A 141 -22.68 6.82 -3.43
N SER A 142 -22.73 6.75 -4.76
CA SER A 142 -22.88 5.50 -5.50
C SER A 142 -21.69 4.56 -5.28
N THR A 143 -20.47 5.09 -5.21
CA THR A 143 -19.25 4.34 -4.92
C THR A 143 -19.28 3.79 -3.49
N ILE A 144 -19.65 4.60 -2.50
CA ILE A 144 -19.85 4.14 -1.11
C ILE A 144 -20.89 3.02 -1.06
N ARG A 145 -22.00 3.16 -1.80
CA ARG A 145 -23.03 2.13 -1.88
C ARG A 145 -22.48 0.82 -2.48
N LYS A 146 -21.75 0.91 -3.60
CA LYS A 146 -21.11 -0.25 -4.23
C LYS A 146 -20.07 -0.90 -3.32
N MET A 147 -19.24 -0.12 -2.64
CA MET A 147 -18.28 -0.63 -1.66
C MET A 147 -18.98 -1.36 -0.52
N ARG A 148 -20.08 -0.80 0.00
CA ARG A 148 -20.90 -1.44 1.03
C ARG A 148 -21.53 -2.75 0.53
N THR A 149 -22.14 -2.76 -0.65
CA THR A 149 -22.76 -3.98 -1.21
C THR A 149 -21.73 -5.04 -1.59
N ASN A 150 -20.48 -4.68 -1.87
CA ASN A 150 -19.40 -5.63 -2.12
C ASN A 150 -18.75 -6.13 -0.82
N MET A 151 -18.82 -5.35 0.27
CA MET A 151 -18.31 -5.71 1.59
C MET A 151 -19.32 -6.50 2.43
N ASP A 152 -20.62 -6.23 2.30
CA ASP A 152 -21.71 -7.01 2.93
C ASP A 152 -21.63 -8.53 2.64
N PRO A 153 -21.35 -8.99 1.40
CA PRO A 153 -21.18 -10.42 1.10
C PRO A 153 -19.83 -11.00 1.54
N LEU A 154 -18.88 -10.19 2.04
CA LEU A 154 -17.68 -10.70 2.71
C LEU A 154 -17.92 -11.04 4.21
N ALA A 155 -18.98 -10.54 4.81
CA ALA A 155 -19.40 -10.97 6.14
C ALA A 155 -19.79 -12.48 6.20
N PRO A 156 -20.56 -13.05 5.25
CA PRO A 156 -20.85 -14.48 5.26
C PRO A 156 -19.65 -15.36 4.87
N THR A 157 -18.74 -14.92 3.99
CA THR A 157 -17.56 -15.75 3.64
C THR A 157 -16.54 -15.80 4.77
N THR A 158 -16.35 -14.73 5.54
CA THR A 158 -15.57 -14.79 6.78
C THR A 158 -16.24 -15.68 7.84
N HIS A 159 -17.57 -15.69 7.88
CA HIS A 159 -18.32 -16.58 8.77
C HIS A 159 -18.29 -18.06 8.37
N THR A 160 -18.02 -18.40 7.10
CA THR A 160 -17.80 -19.79 6.63
C THR A 160 -16.34 -20.24 6.71
N LEU A 161 -15.39 -19.31 6.62
CA LEU A 161 -13.96 -19.62 6.76
C LEU A 161 -13.58 -19.99 8.20
N SER A 162 -14.16 -19.32 9.22
CA SER A 162 -13.82 -19.63 10.62
C SER A 162 -14.19 -21.07 11.02
N PRO A 163 -15.39 -21.61 10.69
CA PRO A 163 -15.71 -23.03 10.89
C PRO A 163 -14.84 -23.97 10.06
N ALA A 164 -14.54 -23.63 8.80
CA ALA A 164 -13.69 -24.46 7.95
C ALA A 164 -12.25 -24.57 8.49
N ILE A 165 -11.67 -23.46 8.96
CA ILE A 165 -10.35 -23.44 9.59
C ILE A 165 -10.38 -24.22 10.91
N SER A 166 -11.44 -24.09 11.71
CA SER A 166 -11.61 -24.86 12.95
C SER A 166 -11.68 -26.36 12.68
N HIS A 167 -12.43 -26.77 11.65
CA HIS A 167 -12.52 -28.16 11.22
C HIS A 167 -11.17 -28.69 10.69
N ILE A 168 -10.42 -27.89 9.94
CA ILE A 168 -9.06 -28.25 9.51
C ILE A 168 -8.12 -28.40 10.71
N ALA A 169 -8.18 -27.50 11.68
CA ALA A 169 -7.38 -27.59 12.90
C ALA A 169 -7.72 -28.83 13.73
N GLU A 170 -9.01 -29.15 13.87
CA GLU A 170 -9.47 -30.33 14.61
C GLU A 170 -9.07 -31.63 13.91
N THR A 171 -9.23 -31.71 12.59
CA THR A 171 -8.78 -32.87 11.80
C THR A 171 -7.26 -33.04 11.83
N ALA A 172 -6.50 -31.93 11.76
CA ALA A 172 -5.04 -31.96 11.90
C ALA A 172 -4.62 -32.41 13.31
N ALA A 173 -5.29 -31.93 14.37
CA ALA A 173 -5.04 -32.35 15.75
C ALA A 173 -5.37 -33.83 15.97
N SER A 174 -6.47 -34.33 15.40
CA SER A 174 -6.85 -35.74 15.42
C SER A 174 -5.83 -36.61 14.68
N LEU A 175 -5.38 -36.21 13.48
CA LEU A 175 -4.37 -36.92 12.73
C LEU A 175 -3.01 -36.94 13.47
N SER A 176 -2.61 -35.81 14.06
CA SER A 176 -1.38 -35.72 14.86
C SER A 176 -1.46 -36.63 16.10
N SER A 177 -2.60 -36.63 16.79
CA SER A 177 -2.84 -37.52 17.93
C SER A 177 -2.85 -38.99 17.53
N SER A 178 -3.42 -39.33 16.37
CA SER A 178 -3.40 -40.69 15.82
C SER A 178 -1.99 -41.14 15.43
N MET A 179 -1.20 -40.26 14.80
CA MET A 179 0.21 -40.54 14.49
C MET A 179 1.06 -40.69 15.75
N GLN A 180 0.85 -39.84 16.77
CA GLN A 180 1.49 -40.00 18.07
C GLN A 180 1.05 -41.30 18.75
N ALA A 181 -0.24 -41.65 18.69
CA ALA A 181 -0.74 -42.92 19.22
C ALA A 181 -0.10 -44.13 18.53
N LEU A 182 0.13 -44.06 17.21
CA LEU A 182 0.88 -45.09 16.47
C LEU A 182 2.36 -45.13 16.86
N GLN A 183 3.00 -43.98 17.09
CA GLN A 183 4.39 -43.91 17.57
C GLN A 183 4.53 -44.41 19.02
N THR A 184 3.51 -44.20 19.86
CA THR A 184 3.47 -44.73 21.23
C THR A 184 3.01 -46.17 21.29
N ARG A 185 2.46 -46.75 20.21
CA ARG A 185 2.11 -48.17 20.17
C ARG A 185 3.40 -48.94 19.89
N PRO A 186 4.07 -49.48 20.92
CA PRO A 186 5.34 -50.15 20.73
C PRO A 186 5.01 -51.47 20.05
N THR A 187 5.45 -51.63 18.81
CA THR A 187 5.59 -52.96 18.23
C THR A 187 6.69 -53.67 19.01
N GLY A 188 6.29 -54.66 19.82
CA GLY A 188 7.20 -55.66 20.36
C GLY A 188 7.32 -55.66 21.88
N LEU A 189 6.80 -56.73 22.46
CA LEU A 189 7.22 -57.39 23.70
C LEU A 189 8.38 -56.73 24.48
N GLY A 190 8.07 -56.28 25.70
CA GLY A 190 9.02 -56.30 26.83
C GLY A 190 9.60 -54.96 27.25
N ILE A 191 9.27 -54.59 28.50
CA ILE A 191 9.94 -53.63 29.40
C ILE A 191 9.37 -52.20 29.37
N ASP A 192 8.61 -51.90 30.41
CA ASP A 192 8.10 -50.59 30.80
C ASP A 192 9.22 -49.54 30.93
N THR A 193 9.07 -48.44 30.19
CA THR A 193 9.60 -47.14 30.60
C THR A 193 8.50 -46.10 30.46
N ARG A 194 7.81 -45.87 31.57
CA ARG A 194 7.01 -44.68 31.83
C ARG A 194 7.97 -43.48 31.89
N MET A 195 8.02 -42.68 30.84
CA MET A 195 8.85 -41.47 30.77
C MET A 195 7.94 -40.24 30.75
N GLU A 196 7.99 -39.49 31.84
CA GLU A 196 7.54 -38.11 31.95
C GLU A 196 8.38 -37.20 31.02
N ASP A 197 7.76 -36.11 30.56
CA ASP A 197 8.14 -35.19 29.47
C ASP A 197 9.51 -34.45 29.55
N GLY A 198 10.48 -34.94 30.33
CA GLY A 198 11.79 -34.28 30.53
C GLY A 198 12.93 -34.64 29.56
N GLU A 199 12.88 -35.79 28.87
CA GLU A 199 14.07 -36.38 28.22
C GLU A 199 14.34 -35.97 26.75
N LYS A 200 13.44 -35.21 26.10
CA LYS A 200 13.62 -34.87 24.67
C LYS A 200 14.83 -33.98 24.36
N ARG A 201 15.27 -33.15 25.31
CA ARG A 201 16.44 -32.27 25.12
C ARG A 201 17.77 -33.03 25.26
N ASP A 202 17.86 -33.92 26.24
CA ASP A 202 19.07 -34.69 26.56
C ASP A 202 19.39 -35.77 25.50
N ASN A 203 18.37 -36.38 24.88
CA ASN A 203 18.60 -37.38 23.83
C ASN A 203 19.13 -36.77 22.52
N GLY A 204 18.90 -35.47 22.29
CA GLY A 204 19.43 -34.74 21.13
C GLY A 204 20.94 -34.53 21.22
N ASP A 205 21.43 -34.16 22.41
CA ASP A 205 22.86 -33.92 22.63
C ASP A 205 23.64 -35.24 22.72
N LYS A 206 23.08 -36.27 23.34
CA LYS A 206 23.64 -37.64 23.31
C LYS A 206 23.75 -38.23 21.90
N ARG A 207 22.86 -37.87 20.97
CA ARG A 207 22.97 -38.29 19.56
C ARG A 207 24.14 -37.61 18.86
N LYS A 208 24.28 -36.29 19.02
CA LYS A 208 25.40 -35.52 18.45
C LYS A 208 26.75 -36.02 18.98
N GLU A 209 26.84 -36.33 20.27
CA GLU A 209 28.03 -36.92 20.88
C GLU A 209 28.35 -38.31 20.33
N LYS A 210 27.34 -39.15 20.10
CA LYS A 210 27.54 -40.47 19.45
C LYS A 210 28.00 -40.33 18.01
N ASP A 211 27.49 -39.35 17.28
CA ASP A 211 27.88 -39.10 15.89
C ASP A 211 29.32 -38.59 15.78
N THR A 212 29.76 -37.72 16.70
CA THR A 212 31.17 -37.27 16.74
C THR A 212 32.12 -38.40 17.11
N VAL A 213 31.75 -39.26 18.07
CA VAL A 213 32.53 -40.46 18.41
C VAL A 213 32.59 -41.43 17.22
N ARG A 214 31.47 -41.65 16.53
CA ARG A 214 31.40 -42.52 15.35
C ARG A 214 32.25 -41.97 14.19
N TRP A 215 32.27 -40.66 14.01
CA TRP A 215 33.11 -39.99 13.02
C TRP A 215 34.60 -40.18 13.33
N ILE A 216 35.00 -40.05 14.60
CA ILE A 216 36.39 -40.24 15.06
C ILE A 216 36.82 -41.70 14.94
N LEU A 217 35.96 -42.67 15.24
CA LEU A 217 36.28 -44.08 15.04
C LEU A 217 36.38 -44.47 13.55
N GLY A 218 35.78 -43.68 12.65
CA GLY A 218 35.89 -43.85 11.20
C GLY A 218 37.16 -43.26 10.58
N THR A 219 38.02 -42.64 11.37
CA THR A 219 39.22 -41.91 10.90
C THR A 219 40.31 -42.75 10.26
N PRO A 220 40.71 -43.95 10.76
CA PRO A 220 41.76 -44.74 10.11
C PRO A 220 41.36 -45.13 8.69
N ARG A 221 40.09 -45.49 8.47
CA ARG A 221 39.56 -45.83 7.13
C ARG A 221 39.52 -44.64 6.17
N ARG A 222 39.23 -43.44 6.68
CA ARG A 222 39.23 -42.21 5.86
C ARG A 222 40.65 -41.81 5.51
N LEU A 223 41.57 -41.94 6.47
CA LEU A 223 42.97 -41.59 6.30
C LEU A 223 43.68 -42.58 5.35
N THR A 224 43.38 -43.88 5.40
CA THR A 224 43.87 -44.84 4.39
C THR A 224 43.36 -44.50 2.99
N ALA A 225 42.07 -44.16 2.85
CA ALA A 225 41.51 -43.81 1.55
C ALA A 225 42.11 -42.51 0.96
N LEU A 226 42.37 -41.50 1.80
CA LEU A 226 43.00 -40.25 1.36
C LEU A 226 44.48 -40.43 0.98
N VAL A 227 45.16 -41.36 1.64
CA VAL A 227 46.53 -41.74 1.32
C VAL A 227 46.59 -42.53 0.02
N GLU A 228 45.66 -43.47 -0.21
CA GLU A 228 45.52 -44.20 -1.47
C GLU A 228 45.21 -43.27 -2.65
N ASP A 229 44.39 -42.24 -2.43
CA ASP A 229 44.06 -41.18 -3.40
C ASP A 229 45.22 -40.20 -3.67
N GLY A 230 46.36 -40.33 -2.97
CA GLY A 230 47.52 -39.44 -3.09
C GLY A 230 47.33 -38.03 -2.51
N LYS A 231 46.24 -37.77 -1.78
CA LYS A 231 45.89 -36.45 -1.21
C LYS A 231 46.43 -36.30 0.21
N LYS A 232 47.76 -36.41 0.36
CA LYS A 232 48.45 -36.39 1.67
C LYS A 232 48.19 -35.12 2.48
N GLU A 233 48.18 -33.95 1.85
CA GLU A 233 47.92 -32.67 2.53
C GLU A 233 46.51 -32.60 3.16
N GLN A 234 45.52 -33.31 2.60
CA GLN A 234 44.17 -33.38 3.16
C GLN A 234 44.12 -34.38 4.32
N ALA A 235 44.84 -35.49 4.20
CA ALA A 235 44.99 -36.47 5.27
C ALA A 235 45.66 -35.87 6.51
N GLU A 236 46.69 -35.04 6.33
CA GLU A 236 47.37 -34.32 7.43
C GLU A 236 46.44 -33.31 8.13
N LYS A 237 45.66 -32.54 7.36
CA LYS A 237 44.67 -31.60 7.93
C LYS A 237 43.57 -32.30 8.72
N GLU A 238 43.01 -33.38 8.16
CA GLU A 238 42.02 -34.19 8.90
C GLU A 238 42.64 -34.77 10.17
N TRP A 239 43.87 -35.27 10.08
CA TRP A 239 44.60 -35.79 11.23
C TRP A 239 44.86 -34.74 12.30
N GLU A 240 45.21 -33.50 11.96
CA GLU A 240 45.40 -32.41 12.91
C GLU A 240 44.10 -32.09 13.68
N GLU A 241 42.96 -32.03 12.99
CA GLU A 241 41.65 -31.80 13.61
C GLU A 241 41.27 -32.93 14.58
N ILE A 242 41.50 -34.18 14.16
CA ILE A 242 41.20 -35.37 14.97
C ILE A 242 42.16 -35.47 16.15
N ARG A 243 43.45 -35.18 15.96
CA ARG A 243 44.47 -35.18 17.02
C ARG A 243 44.14 -34.19 18.12
N MET A 244 43.63 -33.00 17.77
CA MET A 244 43.16 -32.01 18.74
C MET A 244 41.97 -32.50 19.57
N ILE A 245 41.09 -33.32 19.00
CA ILE A 245 39.97 -33.94 19.73
C ILE A 245 40.45 -35.12 20.58
N LEU A 246 41.33 -35.98 20.06
CA LEU A 246 41.94 -37.09 20.79
C LEU A 246 42.82 -36.61 21.95
N ASP A 247 43.38 -35.41 21.88
CA ASP A 247 44.13 -34.80 22.98
C ASP A 247 43.22 -34.34 24.12
N LYS A 248 41.96 -34.02 23.83
CA LYS A 248 40.92 -33.79 24.85
C LYS A 248 40.42 -35.11 25.44
N TRP A 249 40.55 -36.23 24.72
CA TRP A 249 40.10 -37.57 25.12
C TRP A 249 41.22 -38.49 25.65
N LYS A 250 42.29 -37.92 26.20
CA LYS A 250 43.44 -38.68 26.75
C LYS A 250 43.07 -39.69 27.85
N THR A 251 41.95 -39.48 28.53
CA THR A 251 41.45 -40.33 29.62
C THR A 251 40.51 -41.45 29.16
N VAL A 252 40.11 -41.48 27.89
CA VAL A 252 39.19 -42.49 27.33
C VAL A 252 39.98 -43.66 26.75
N GLY A 253 39.65 -44.88 27.18
CA GLY A 253 40.25 -46.11 26.65
C GLY A 253 40.04 -46.23 25.13
N GLY A 254 41.08 -46.63 24.39
CA GLY A 254 41.05 -46.77 22.93
C GLY A 254 41.46 -45.52 22.14
N ALA A 255 41.45 -44.33 22.73
CA ALA A 255 41.92 -43.11 22.06
C ALA A 255 43.44 -43.11 21.77
N ALA A 256 44.23 -43.81 22.60
CA ALA A 256 45.66 -44.01 22.37
C ALA A 256 45.95 -45.00 21.25
N GLU A 257 45.14 -46.05 21.13
CA GLU A 257 45.25 -47.08 20.10
C GLU A 257 44.88 -46.53 18.71
N LEU A 258 43.76 -45.79 18.63
CA LEU A 258 43.36 -45.08 17.42
C LEU A 258 44.43 -44.06 16.97
N ARG A 259 45.07 -43.38 17.94
CA ARG A 259 46.16 -42.45 17.64
C ARG A 259 47.37 -43.18 17.05
N ALA A 260 47.72 -44.34 17.60
CA ALA A 260 48.82 -45.15 17.11
C ALA A 260 48.55 -45.67 15.69
N GLU A 261 47.34 -46.17 15.42
CA GLU A 261 46.91 -46.66 14.12
C GLU A 261 46.98 -45.57 13.04
N CYS A 262 46.40 -44.39 13.30
CA CYS A 262 46.46 -43.27 12.37
C CYS A 262 47.89 -42.73 12.15
N SER A 263 48.73 -42.69 13.20
CA SER A 263 50.14 -42.29 13.05
C SER A 263 50.96 -43.30 12.25
N SER A 264 50.65 -44.60 12.37
CA SER A 264 51.30 -45.65 11.60
C SER A 264 50.94 -45.56 10.12
N ILE A 265 49.69 -45.20 9.78
CA ILE A 265 49.27 -45.05 8.38
C ILE A 265 49.97 -43.86 7.72
N LEU A 266 50.11 -42.73 8.42
CA LEU A 266 50.85 -41.56 7.92
C LEU A 266 52.35 -41.88 7.75
N GLN A 267 52.98 -42.52 8.75
CA GLN A 267 54.39 -42.90 8.68
C GLN A 267 54.68 -43.94 7.59
N ALA A 268 53.79 -44.92 7.40
CA ALA A 268 53.91 -45.88 6.30
C ALA A 268 53.86 -45.17 4.94
N SER A 269 52.99 -44.16 4.81
CA SER A 269 52.89 -43.36 3.57
C SER A 269 54.11 -42.49 3.30
N ASP A 270 54.78 -41.97 4.33
CA ASP A 270 55.99 -41.15 4.20
C ASP A 270 57.20 -41.99 3.76
N ILE A 271 57.28 -43.24 4.24
CA ILE A 271 58.31 -44.20 3.85
C ILE A 271 58.12 -44.63 2.38
N GLU A 272 56.88 -44.77 1.90
CA GLU A 272 56.57 -45.18 0.53
C GLU A 272 56.77 -44.06 -0.52
N SER A 273 56.91 -42.80 -0.08
CA SER A 273 57.19 -41.65 -0.96
C SER A 273 58.66 -41.26 -1.08
N ARG A 274 59.60 -42.07 -0.56
CA ARG A 274 61.04 -41.83 -0.61
C ARG A 274 61.76 -42.90 -1.43
#